data_AF-A0AAX3YQK5-F1
#
_entry.id   AF-A0AAX3YQK5-F1
#
_cell.length_a   1.000
_cell.length_b   1.000
_cell.length_c   1.000
_cell.angle_alpha   90.00
_cell.angle_beta   90.00
_cell.angle_gamma   90.00
#
_symmetry.space_group_name_H-M   'P 1'
#
loop_
_entity.id
_entity.type
_entity.pdbx_description
1 polymer ?
#
loop_
_entity_poly.entity_id
_entity_poly.type
_entity_poly.pdbx_seq_one_letter_code
_entity_poly.pdbx_strand_id
1 'polypeptide(L)'
;MDTRGLLTTRQVLDLVEEHTGRTIAAGTFRAYVARGQAPPAAERIGREPLWRRRDIMTWLSKRPGTAGRPSARPGQGTGGAE
;
A
#
# COMPACT_ATOMS: atom_id res chain seq x y z
N MET A 1 20.71 6.77 0.90
CA MET A 1 20.45 8.11 1.50
C MET A 1 18.95 8.16 1.76
N ASP A 2 18.51 7.60 2.88
CA ASP A 2 17.10 7.26 3.12
C ASP A 2 16.56 8.15 4.24
N THR A 3 16.77 9.46 4.11
CA THR A 3 16.81 10.38 5.27
C THR A 3 15.45 10.92 5.70
N ARG A 4 14.32 10.40 5.21
CA ARG A 4 13.00 10.81 5.74
C ARG A 4 12.07 9.68 6.13
N GLY A 5 12.32 8.46 5.68
CA GLY A 5 11.40 7.34 5.92
C GLY A 5 9.96 7.65 5.49
N LEU A 6 9.75 8.61 4.60
CA LEU A 6 8.46 8.99 4.04
C LEU A 6 8.33 8.32 2.68
N LEU A 7 7.18 7.69 2.45
CA LEU A 7 6.83 6.93 1.26
C LEU A 7 5.67 7.63 0.58
N THR A 8 5.79 7.86 -0.72
CA THR A 8 4.64 8.27 -1.56
C THR A 8 3.65 7.12 -1.69
N THR A 9 2.45 7.42 -2.20
CA THR A 9 1.45 6.38 -2.48
C THR A 9 2.06 5.24 -3.27
N ARG A 10 2.80 5.53 -4.35
CA ARG A 10 3.45 4.52 -5.19
C ARG A 10 4.43 3.63 -4.42
N GLN A 11 5.30 4.23 -3.60
CA GLN A 11 6.26 3.48 -2.79
C GLN A 11 5.58 2.63 -1.72
N VAL A 12 4.44 3.07 -1.19
CA VAL A 12 3.65 2.24 -0.28
C VAL A 12 3.09 1.03 -1.01
N LEU A 13 2.55 1.18 -2.22
CA LEU A 13 2.03 0.04 -2.98
C LEU A 13 3.13 -0.97 -3.31
N ASP A 14 4.29 -0.49 -3.73
CA ASP A 14 5.48 -1.30 -4.01
C ASP A 14 5.92 -2.08 -2.76
N LEU A 15 6.02 -1.41 -1.61
CA LEU A 15 6.35 -2.04 -0.33
C LEU A 15 5.30 -3.07 0.11
N VAL A 16 4.02 -2.79 -0.14
CA VAL A 16 2.93 -3.72 0.16
C VAL A 16 3.02 -4.95 -0.74
N GLU A 17 3.31 -4.77 -2.02
CA GLU A 17 3.50 -5.86 -2.96
C GLU A 17 4.71 -6.72 -2.58
N GLU A 18 5.87 -6.12 -2.33
CA GLU A 18 7.06 -6.85 -1.87
C GLU A 18 6.81 -7.65 -0.60
N HIS A 19 6.10 -7.06 0.38
CA HIS A 19 5.92 -7.69 1.68
C HIS A 19 4.78 -8.71 1.71
N THR A 20 3.73 -8.52 0.91
CA THR A 20 2.53 -9.37 0.94
C THR A 20 2.37 -10.25 -0.29
N GLY A 21 3.16 -10.03 -1.34
CA GLY A 21 3.02 -10.65 -2.65
C GLY A 21 1.73 -10.25 -3.39
N ARG A 22 1.07 -9.15 -2.99
CA ARG A 22 -0.18 -8.69 -3.57
C ARG A 22 -0.11 -7.24 -4.01
N THR A 23 -0.40 -7.01 -5.28
CA THR A 23 -0.63 -5.67 -5.82
C THR A 23 -1.97 -5.14 -5.33
N ILE A 24 -1.97 -3.94 -4.76
CA ILE A 24 -3.19 -3.20 -4.41
C ILE A 24 -3.24 -1.92 -5.23
N ALA A 25 -4.43 -1.51 -5.66
CA ALA A 25 -4.60 -0.24 -6.33
C ALA A 25 -4.46 0.94 -5.34
N ALA A 26 -3.96 2.08 -5.82
CA ALA A 26 -3.88 3.31 -5.03
C ALA A 26 -5.22 3.71 -4.41
N GLY A 27 -6.33 3.53 -5.16
CA GLY A 27 -7.68 3.80 -4.66
C GLY A 27 -8.06 2.91 -3.48
N THR A 28 -7.73 1.62 -3.54
CA THR A 28 -7.95 0.65 -2.44
C THR A 28 -7.16 1.04 -1.20
N PHE A 29 -5.90 1.42 -1.37
CA PHE A 29 -5.08 1.87 -0.25
C PHE A 29 -5.67 3.12 0.40
N ARG A 30 -6.06 4.13 -0.39
CA ARG A 30 -6.72 5.34 0.12
C ARG A 30 -8.04 5.03 0.82
N ALA A 31 -8.80 4.06 0.33
CA ALA A 31 -10.02 3.60 1.00
C ALA A 31 -9.72 2.93 2.35
N TYR A 32 -8.64 2.16 2.47
CA TYR A 32 -8.20 1.64 3.78
C TYR A 32 -7.81 2.76 4.75
N VAL A 33 -7.11 3.78 4.27
CA VAL A 33 -6.76 4.95 5.09
C VAL A 33 -8.03 5.68 5.55
N ALA A 34 -8.97 5.94 4.64
CA ALA A 34 -10.24 6.59 4.96
C ALA A 34 -11.09 5.79 5.96
N ARG A 35 -11.00 4.45 5.92
CA ARG A 35 -11.68 3.54 6.85
C ARG A 35 -10.93 3.31 8.17
N GLY A 36 -9.76 3.91 8.37
CA GLY A 36 -8.90 3.67 9.54
C GLY A 36 -8.28 2.27 9.59
N GLN A 37 -8.31 1.52 8.49
CA GLN A 37 -7.72 0.18 8.38
C GLN A 37 -6.24 0.20 7.98
N ALA A 38 -5.76 1.31 7.44
CA ALA A 38 -4.36 1.57 7.10
C ALA A 38 -3.88 2.84 7.82
N PRO A 39 -2.57 2.98 8.05
CA PRO A 39 -2.05 4.14 8.75
C PRO A 39 -2.33 5.44 7.98
N PRO A 40 -2.67 6.53 8.69
CA PRO A 40 -2.90 7.83 8.07
C PRO A 40 -1.61 8.36 7.42
N ALA A 41 -1.79 9.25 6.44
CA ALA A 41 -0.66 9.98 5.87
C ALA A 41 -0.03 10.84 6.97
N ALA A 42 1.28 10.67 7.15
CA ALA A 42 2.04 11.41 8.16
C ALA A 42 2.31 12.84 7.73
N GLU A 43 2.47 13.07 6.42
CA GLU A 43 2.72 14.38 5.85
C GLU A 43 2.02 14.51 4.50
N ARG A 44 1.81 15.74 4.03
CA ARG A 44 1.34 16.02 2.68
C ARG A 44 2.23 17.08 2.07
N ILE A 45 2.88 16.75 0.96
CA ILE A 45 3.61 17.73 0.16
C ILE A 45 2.69 18.16 -0.99
N GLY A 46 2.10 19.34 -0.84
CA GLY A 46 1.07 19.86 -1.76
C GLY A 46 -0.18 18.97 -1.79
N ARG A 47 -0.35 18.22 -2.89
CA ARG A 47 -1.45 17.26 -3.10
C ARG A 47 -1.04 15.80 -2.90
N GLU A 48 0.25 15.53 -2.70
CA GLU A 48 0.78 14.18 -2.53
C GLU A 48 0.82 13.80 -1.03
N PRO A 49 0.02 12.82 -0.59
CA PRO A 49 0.14 12.25 0.75
C PRO A 49 1.40 11.39 0.88
N LEU A 50 2.06 11.50 2.02
CA LEU A 50 3.26 10.76 2.38
C LEU A 50 3.03 9.97 3.67
N TRP A 51 3.49 8.73 3.68
CA TRP A 51 3.36 7.81 4.81
C TRP A 51 4.71 7.47 5.40
N ARG A 52 4.78 7.32 6.72
CA ARG A 52 5.99 6.82 7.36
C ARG A 52 6.16 5.33 7.06
N ARG A 53 7.33 4.95 6.56
CA ARG A 53 7.73 3.55 6.31
C ARG A 53 7.53 2.69 7.56
N ARG A 54 7.87 3.22 8.75
CA ARG A 54 7.69 2.50 10.02
C ARG A 54 6.22 2.18 10.31
N ASP A 55 5.31 3.12 10.07
CA ASP A 55 3.88 2.91 10.26
C ASP A 55 3.33 1.87 9.28
N ILE A 56 3.75 1.95 8.00
CA ILE A 56 3.37 0.97 6.98
C ILE A 56 3.90 -0.42 7.32
N MET A 57 5.17 -0.54 7.70
CA MET A 57 5.75 -1.82 8.13
C MET A 57 5.03 -2.37 9.37
N THR A 58 4.75 -1.53 10.36
CA THR A 58 3.99 -1.94 11.56
C THR A 58 2.59 -2.43 11.19
N TRP A 59 1.92 -1.75 10.27
CA TRP A 59 0.61 -2.16 9.76
C TRP A 59 0.68 -3.50 9.02
N LEU A 60 1.69 -3.68 8.17
CA LEU A 60 1.95 -4.93 7.46
C LEU A 60 2.20 -6.09 8.44
N SER A 61 3.01 -5.88 9.48
CA SER A 61 3.26 -6.89 10.51
C SER A 61 2.04 -7.20 11.37
N LYS A 62 1.14 -6.23 11.56
CA LYS A 62 -0.10 -6.40 12.34
C LYS A 62 -1.25 -7.01 11.54
N ARG A 63 -1.16 -7.12 10.22
CA ARG A 63 -2.25 -7.66 9.40
C ARG A 63 -2.47 -9.15 9.73
N PRO A 64 -3.64 -9.52 10.30
CA PRO A 64 -4.00 -10.93 10.45
C PRO A 64 -4.30 -11.50 9.06
N GLY A 65 -3.35 -12.25 8.51
CA GLY A 65 -3.42 -12.76 7.14
C GLY A 65 -2.07 -13.20 6.55
N THR A 66 -0.96 -12.96 7.25
CA THR A 66 0.36 -13.55 6.94
C THR A 66 0.41 -15.02 7.37
N ALA A 67 -0.41 -15.86 6.74
CA ALA A 67 -0.23 -17.30 6.72
C ALA A 67 -0.82 -17.86 5.42
N GLY A 68 0.06 -18.05 4.44
CA GLY A 68 -0.07 -19.05 3.38
C GLY A 68 -1.34 -19.01 2.51
N ARG A 69 -1.28 -18.30 1.38
CA ARG A 69 -1.71 -18.93 0.12
C ARG A 69 -1.10 -18.22 -1.10
N PRO A 70 -0.24 -18.87 -1.88
CA PRO A 70 0.04 -18.41 -3.23
C PRO A 70 -1.22 -18.65 -4.06
N SER A 71 -2.03 -17.61 -4.27
CA SER A 71 -3.03 -17.65 -5.33
C SER A 71 -2.36 -17.11 -6.58
N ALA A 72 -1.82 -18.04 -7.36
CA ALA A 72 -1.61 -17.81 -8.78
C ALA A 72 -2.86 -17.17 -9.37
N ARG A 73 -2.71 -16.03 -10.04
CA ARG A 73 -3.55 -15.70 -11.18
C ARG A 73 -2.79 -14.82 -12.17
N PRO A 74 -2.44 -15.36 -13.36
CA PRO A 74 -2.06 -14.52 -14.48
C PRO A 74 -3.33 -13.84 -15.03
N GLY A 75 -3.22 -12.57 -15.42
CA GLY A 75 -4.22 -11.87 -16.21
C GLY A 75 -5.15 -10.95 -15.40
N GLN A 76 -4.82 -9.66 -15.39
CA GLN A 76 -5.84 -8.61 -15.34
C GLN A 76 -5.65 -7.74 -16.59
N GLY A 77 -6.51 -7.99 -17.58
CA GLY A 77 -6.67 -7.15 -18.75
C GLY A 77 -7.35 -5.85 -18.37
N THR A 78 -6.76 -4.75 -18.81
CA THR A 78 -7.44 -3.47 -19.02
C THR A 78 -8.39 -3.61 -20.20
N GLY A 79 -9.64 -4.01 -19.93
CA GLY A 79 -10.76 -3.78 -20.81
C GLY A 79 -11.36 -2.41 -20.51
N GLY A 80 -10.92 -1.39 -21.24
CA GLY A 80 -11.67 -0.14 -21.37
C GLY A 80 -12.77 -0.37 -22.39
N ALA A 81 -14.01 -0.28 -21.94
CA ALA A 81 -15.17 -0.11 -22.80
C ALA A 81 -15.49 1.38 -22.88
N GLU A 82 -16.05 1.74 -24.04
CA GLU A 82 -16.62 3.02 -24.47
C GLU A 82 -15.67 3.99 -25.19
#